data_AF-A0A1M6ZIX4-F1
#
_entry.id   AF-A0A1M6ZIX4-F1
#
_cell.length_a   1.000
_cell.length_b   1.000
_cell.length_c   1.000
_cell.angle_alpha   90.00
_cell.angle_beta   90.00
_cell.angle_gamma   90.00
#
_symmetry.space_group_name_H-M   'P 1'
#
loop_
_entity.id
_entity.type
_entity.pdbx_description
1 polymer ?
#
loop_
_entity_poly.entity_id
_entity_poly.type
_entity_poly.pdbx_seq_one_letter_code
_entity_poly.pdbx_strand_id
1 'polypeptide(L)' 'MKKIYVFGNGNLSWKKFNQFYIEPLKDFDLSECEFMMGDFCGVDTLMMEYLKDKS' A
#
# COMPACT_ATOMS: atom_id res chain seq x y z
N MET A 1 -10.70 -12.75 -5.83
CA MET A 1 -9.85 -11.84 -5.05
C MET A 1 -8.45 -11.82 -5.63
N LYS A 2 -7.97 -10.63 -5.99
CA LYS A 2 -6.59 -10.42 -6.46
C LYS A 2 -5.68 -10.26 -5.24
N LYS A 3 -4.54 -10.93 -5.22
CA LYS A 3 -3.57 -10.80 -4.12
C LYS A 3 -2.52 -9.76 -4.47
N ILE A 4 -2.34 -8.77 -3.60
CA ILE A 4 -1.34 -7.72 -3.73
C ILE A 4 -0.33 -7.87 -2.60
N TYR A 5 0.93 -8.09 -2.96
CA TYR A 5 2.03 -8.16 -2.02
C TYR A 5 2.68 -6.79 -1.91
N VAL A 6 2.72 -6.25 -0.69
CA VAL A 6 3.28 -4.93 -0.43
C VAL A 6 4.58 -5.10 0.34
N PHE A 7 5.65 -4.56 -0.22
CA PHE A 7 6.99 -4.55 0.37
C PHE A 7 7.76 -3.34 -0.13
N GLY A 8 8.69 -2.86 0.69
CA GLY A 8 9.49 -1.71 0.29
C GLY A 8 10.42 -1.18 1.37
N ASN A 9 10.95 0.00 1.09
CA ASN A 9 11.93 0.63 1.96
C ASN A 9 11.26 1.25 3.19
N GLY A 10 11.77 0.94 4.38
CA GLY A 10 11.32 1.51 5.65
C GLY A 10 11.55 3.03 5.79
N ASN A 11 12.43 3.60 4.96
CA ASN A 11 12.75 5.02 4.94
C ASN A 11 12.41 5.65 3.58
N LEU A 12 11.14 5.98 3.40
CA LEU A 12 10.62 6.61 2.19
C LEU A 12 9.71 7.80 2.53
N SER A 13 9.82 8.86 1.72
CA SER A 13 8.99 10.05 1.88
C SER A 13 7.56 9.82 1.38
N TRP A 14 6.61 10.59 1.92
CA TRP A 14 5.22 10.56 1.48
C TRP A 14 5.04 10.74 -0.04
N LYS A 15 5.84 11.62 -0.66
CA LYS A 15 5.83 11.83 -2.12
C LYS A 15 6.17 10.55 -2.88
N LYS A 16 7.23 9.84 -2.46
CA LYS A 16 7.62 8.57 -3.08
C LYS A 16 6.61 7.47 -2.79
N PHE A 17 6.00 7.46 -1.60
CA PHE A 17 4.91 6.53 -1.27
C PHE A 17 3.76 6.67 -2.27
N ASN A 18 3.28 7.89 -2.48
CA ASN A 18 2.19 8.14 -3.42
C ASN A 18 2.55 7.68 -4.83
N GLN A 19 3.72 8.10 -5.33
CA GLN A 19 4.18 7.78 -6.67
C GLN A 19 4.28 6.27 -6.94
N PHE A 20 4.86 5.50 -6.02
CA PHE A 20 5.19 4.10 -6.27
C PHE A 20 4.14 3.11 -5.76
N TYR A 21 3.25 3.52 -4.85
CA TYR A 21 2.31 2.61 -4.20
C TYR A 21 0.85 3.04 -4.36
N ILE A 22 0.51 4.32 -4.25
CA ILE A 22 -0.90 4.76 -4.41
C ILE A 22 -1.27 4.88 -5.88
N GLU A 23 -0.45 5.56 -6.69
CA GLU A 23 -0.75 5.77 -8.12
C GLU A 23 -1.03 4.45 -8.86
N PRO A 24 -0.23 3.37 -8.70
CA PRO A 24 -0.52 2.10 -9.38
C PRO A 24 -1.81 1.42 -8.92
N LEU A 25 -2.32 1.74 -7.72
CA LEU A 25 -3.53 1.14 -7.18
C LEU A 25 -4.82 1.81 -7.68
N LYS A 26 -4.75 2.99 -8.30
CA LYS A 26 -5.93 3.71 -8.80
C LYS A 26 -6.70 2.95 -9.89
N ASP A 27 -6.02 2.06 -10.60
CA ASP A 27 -6.61 1.22 -11.65
C ASP A 27 -7.24 -0.07 -11.09
N PHE A 28 -7.23 -0.27 -9.78
CA PHE A 28 -7.76 -1.45 -9.11
C PHE A 28 -8.98 -1.11 -8.25
N ASP A 29 -10.01 -1.96 -8.32
CA ASP A 29 -11.04 -2.00 -7.29
C ASP A 29 -10.47 -2.68 -6.04
N LEU A 30 -10.24 -1.88 -5.00
CA LEU A 30 -9.63 -2.34 -3.76
C LEU A 30 -10.52 -3.35 -3.02
N SER A 31 -11.84 -3.31 -3.22
CA SER A 31 -12.78 -4.25 -2.59
C SER A 31 -12.64 -5.69 -3.10
N GLU A 32 -12.03 -5.86 -4.29
CA GLU A 32 -11.71 -7.17 -4.87
C GLU A 32 -10.29 -7.65 -4.54
N CYS A 33 -9.54 -6.89 -3.73
CA CYS A 33 -8.13 -7.12 -3.45
C CYS A 33 -7.89 -7.60 -2.00
N GLU A 34 -6.93 -8.52 -1.85
CA GLU A 34 -6.40 -8.97 -0.57
C GLU A 34 -4.93 -8.53 -0.48
N PHE A 35 -4.59 -7.77 0.55
CA PHE A 35 -3.26 -7.21 0.75
C PHE A 35 -2.43 -8.06 1.72
N MET A 36 -1.24 -8.47 1.29
CA MET A 36 -0.28 -9.25 2.07
C MET A 36 0.93 -8.36 2.41
N MET A 37 1.24 -8.19 3.69
CA MET A 37 2.28 -7.29 4.22
C MET A 37 2.87 -7.82 5.53
N GLY A 38 4.08 -7.38 5.87
CA GLY A 38 4.91 -7.94 6.95
C GLY A 38 4.93 -7.14 8.26
N ASP A 39 4.17 -6.05 8.35
CA ASP A 39 4.09 -5.15 9.52
C ASP A 39 5.45 -4.53 9.92
N PHE A 40 6.17 -4.02 8.91
CA PHE A 40 7.41 -3.27 9.10
C PHE A 40 7.17 -1.74 9.09
N CYS A 41 8.22 -0.97 9.38
CA CYS A 41 8.16 0.49 9.25
C CYS A 41 8.12 0.94 7.78
N GLY A 42 7.72 2.20 7.56
CA GLY A 42 7.73 2.81 6.24
C GLY A 42 6.58 2.32 5.36
N VAL A 43 6.89 1.60 4.28
CA VAL A 43 5.90 1.23 3.24
C VAL A 43 4.73 0.42 3.82
N ASP A 44 5.00 -0.60 4.62
CA ASP A 44 3.95 -1.42 5.24
C ASP A 44 3.04 -0.56 6.13
N THR A 45 3.63 0.26 7.01
CA THR A 45 2.86 1.20 7.85
C THR A 45 2.02 2.17 7.04
N LEU A 46 2.61 2.84 6.04
CA LEU A 46 1.90 3.82 5.22
C LEU A 46 0.78 3.18 4.39
N MET A 47 0.99 1.94 3.91
CA MET A 47 -0.06 1.21 3.21
C MET A 47 -1.18 0.79 4.14
N MET A 48 -0.88 0.31 5.36
CA MET A 48 -1.93 0.03 6.36
C MET A 48 -2.78 1.27 6.65
N GLU A 49 -2.15 2.42 6.87
CA GLU A 49 -2.87 3.67 7.14
C GLU A 49 -3.70 4.12 5.91
N TYR A 50 -3.14 4.01 4.71
CA TYR A 50 -3.88 4.30 3.47
C TYR A 50 -5.11 3.40 3.31
N LEU A 51 -4.96 2.08 3.51
CA LEU A 51 -6.06 1.14 3.36
C LEU A 51 -7.14 1.37 4.41
N LYS A 52 -6.79 1.67 5.67
CA LYS A 52 -7.76 2.04 6.71
C LYS A 52 -8.58 3.28 6.35
N ASP A 53 -7.97 4.28 5.72
CA ASP A 53 -8.66 5.50 5.25
C ASP A 53 -9.62 5.24 4.08
N LYS A 54 -9.37 4.20 3.28
CA LYS A 54 -10.19 3.82 2.11
C LYS A 54 -11.18 2.69 2.37
N SER A 55 -11.19 2.13 3.58
CA SER A 55 -12.07 1.04 4.00
C SER A 55 -13.40 1.54 4.55
#